data_AF-A0A807ZL47-F1
#
_entry.id   AF-A0A807ZL47-F1
#
_cell.length_a   1.000
_cell.length_b   1.000
_cell.length_c   1.000
_cell.angle_alpha   90.00
_cell.angle_beta   90.00
_cell.angle_gamma   90.00
#
_symmetry.space_group_name_H-M   'P 1'
#
loop_
_entity.id
_entity.type
_entity.pdbx_description
1 polymer ?
#
loop_
_entity_poly.entity_id
_entity_poly.type
_entity_poly.pdbx_seq_one_letter_code
_entity_poly.pdbx_strand_id
1 'polypeptide(L)'
;MALALKAKDFDTLLAMEKLAVQRDFRVYETELAQKSENGHKQIMERWRIGCDPQKAREDFQATYAPENLPKARVMDTVMESLIKTQCRRLSDYAKGNATPAEKLYFSRRQECLKAVYKEHMLHISQALGQSKAQERDRDNSLVR
;
A
#
# COMPACT_ATOMS: atom_id res chain seq x y z
N MET A 1 -8.54 -10.94 6.62
CA MET A 1 -7.69 -10.33 5.56
C MET A 1 -8.00 -10.88 4.18
N ALA A 2 -7.90 -12.20 3.92
CA ALA A 2 -8.18 -12.75 2.58
C ALA A 2 -9.56 -12.37 1.99
N LEU A 3 -10.63 -12.39 2.81
CA LEU A 3 -11.96 -11.96 2.38
C LEU A 3 -12.02 -10.46 2.05
N ALA A 4 -11.46 -9.60 2.92
CA ALA A 4 -11.40 -8.16 2.69
C ALA A 4 -10.58 -7.83 1.43
N LEU A 5 -9.46 -8.53 1.19
CA LEU A 5 -8.67 -8.39 -0.04
C LEU A 5 -9.47 -8.79 -1.28
N LYS A 6 -10.21 -9.91 -1.22
CA LYS A 6 -11.08 -10.35 -2.32
C LYS A 6 -12.21 -9.33 -2.58
N ALA A 7 -12.73 -8.71 -1.53
CA ALA A 7 -13.76 -7.68 -1.60
C ALA A 7 -13.21 -6.29 -1.97
N LYS A 8 -11.89 -6.13 -2.10
CA LYS A 8 -11.21 -4.83 -2.26
C LYS A 8 -11.58 -3.82 -1.17
N ASP A 9 -11.87 -4.30 0.03
CA ASP A 9 -12.13 -3.47 1.21
C ASP A 9 -10.79 -3.15 1.90
N PHE A 10 -10.12 -2.14 1.37
CA PHE A 10 -8.78 -1.74 1.82
C PHE A 10 -8.78 -1.04 3.18
N ASP A 11 -9.88 -0.38 3.56
CA ASP A 11 -10.02 0.21 4.89
C ASP A 11 -10.10 -0.89 5.96
N THR A 12 -10.89 -1.94 5.72
CA THR A 12 -10.92 -3.12 6.59
C THR A 12 -9.56 -3.82 6.61
N LEU A 13 -8.86 -3.94 5.48
CA LEU A 13 -7.51 -4.51 5.45
C LEU A 13 -6.53 -3.74 6.34
N LEU A 14 -6.54 -2.41 6.26
CA LEU A 14 -5.68 -1.56 7.09
C LEU A 14 -6.07 -1.65 8.56
N ALA A 15 -7.37 -1.68 8.89
CA ALA A 15 -7.83 -1.88 10.26
C ALA A 15 -7.39 -3.24 10.84
N MET A 16 -7.47 -4.32 10.05
CA MET A 16 -6.98 -5.63 10.45
C MET A 16 -5.46 -5.64 10.64
N GLU A 17 -4.72 -4.96 9.77
CA GLU A 17 -3.26 -4.85 9.89
C GLU A 17 -2.86 -4.05 11.15
N LYS A 18 -3.60 -3.00 11.50
CA LYS A 18 -3.39 -2.28 12.77
C LYS A 18 -3.48 -3.21 13.97
N LEU A 19 -4.52 -4.05 14.03
CA LEU A 19 -4.71 -5.03 15.10
C LEU A 19 -3.56 -6.06 15.12
N ALA A 20 -3.12 -6.50 13.94
CA ALA A 20 -2.01 -7.43 13.81
C ALA A 20 -0.69 -6.83 14.34
N VAL A 21 -0.37 -5.58 13.97
CA VAL A 21 0.82 -4.87 14.46
C VAL A 21 0.76 -4.64 15.97
N GLN A 22 -0.40 -4.29 16.53
CA GLN A 22 -0.58 -4.17 17.98
C GLN A 22 -0.39 -5.50 18.72
N ARG A 23 -0.87 -6.61 18.13
CA ARG A 23 -0.63 -7.95 18.66
C ARG A 23 0.86 -8.30 18.61
N ASP A 24 1.54 -8.03 17.51
CA ASP A 24 2.98 -8.27 17.38
C ASP A 24 3.78 -7.48 18.43
N PHE A 25 3.38 -6.24 18.72
CA PHE A 25 3.98 -5.45 19.81
C PHE A 25 3.84 -6.12 21.17
N ARG A 26 2.64 -6.61 21.52
CA ARG A 26 2.41 -7.30 22.79
C ARG A 26 3.14 -8.64 22.91
N VAL A 27 3.36 -9.33 21.80
CA VAL A 27 3.98 -10.67 21.79
C VAL A 27 5.49 -10.59 21.81
N TYR A 28 6.07 -9.65 21.05
CA TYR A 28 7.51 -9.57 20.88
C TYR A 28 8.17 -8.47 21.72
N GLU A 29 7.41 -7.48 22.21
CA GLU A 29 7.87 -6.35 23.05
C GLU A 29 9.16 -5.67 22.54
N THR A 30 9.38 -5.69 21.23
CA THR A 30 10.61 -5.19 20.61
C THR A 30 10.45 -3.76 20.13
N GLU A 31 11.56 -3.02 20.10
CA GLU A 31 11.68 -1.72 19.43
C GLU A 31 11.20 -1.77 17.96
N LEU A 32 11.38 -2.93 17.31
CA LEU A 32 10.88 -3.22 15.96
C LEU A 32 9.36 -3.10 15.84
N ALA A 33 8.63 -3.54 16.86
CA ALA A 33 7.17 -3.50 16.87
C ALA A 33 6.64 -2.08 17.08
N GLN A 34 7.28 -1.26 17.91
CA GLN A 34 6.94 0.17 18.03
C GLN A 34 7.16 0.93 16.71
N LYS A 35 8.29 0.65 16.05
CA LYS A 35 8.59 1.17 14.71
C LYS A 35 7.57 0.69 13.67
N SER A 36 7.09 -0.55 13.79
CA SER A 36 6.04 -1.10 12.93
C SER A 36 4.71 -0.37 13.12
N GLU A 37 4.30 -0.11 14.37
CA GLU A 37 3.08 0.63 14.68
C GLU A 37 3.09 2.04 14.09
N ASN A 38 4.19 2.78 14.28
CA ASN A 38 4.34 4.14 13.75
C ASN A 38 4.30 4.15 12.22
N GLY A 39 5.00 3.22 11.57
CA GLY A 39 4.96 3.16 10.11
C GLY A 39 3.58 2.73 9.58
N HIS A 40 2.80 1.95 10.33
CA HIS A 40 1.43 1.62 9.95
C HIS A 40 0.49 2.84 10.05
N LYS A 41 0.65 3.68 11.09
CA LYS A 41 -0.07 4.97 11.20
C LYS A 41 0.20 5.86 9.99
N GLN A 42 1.47 5.99 9.60
CA GLN A 42 1.86 6.76 8.40
C GLN A 42 1.27 6.18 7.11
N ILE A 43 1.20 4.86 6.96
CA ILE A 43 0.53 4.21 5.82
C ILE A 43 -0.95 4.59 5.79
N MET A 44 -1.65 4.55 6.92
CA MET A 44 -3.06 4.93 7.00
C MET A 44 -3.29 6.41 6.68
N GLU A 45 -2.43 7.30 7.18
CA GLU A 45 -2.49 8.73 6.87
C GLU A 45 -2.28 8.98 5.37
N ARG A 46 -1.27 8.32 4.79
CA ARG A 46 -0.96 8.45 3.36
C ARG A 46 -2.05 7.87 2.48
N TRP A 47 -2.62 6.73 2.86
CA TRP A 47 -3.79 6.12 2.21
C TRP A 47 -4.97 7.09 2.11
N ARG A 48 -5.27 7.81 3.20
CA ARG A 48 -6.35 8.81 3.22
C ARG A 48 -6.12 9.97 2.26
N ILE A 49 -4.86 10.38 2.05
CA ILE A 49 -4.52 11.39 1.05
C ILE A 49 -4.86 10.87 -0.35
N GLY A 50 -4.48 9.63 -0.66
CA GLY A 50 -4.76 9.03 -1.97
C GLY A 50 -6.26 8.88 -2.24
N CYS A 51 -7.05 8.53 -1.23
CA CYS A 51 -8.50 8.34 -1.34
C CYS A 51 -9.29 9.65 -1.51
N ASP A 52 -8.71 10.80 -1.17
CA ASP A 52 -9.32 12.11 -1.33
C ASP A 52 -8.79 12.76 -2.62
N PRO A 53 -9.60 12.88 -3.69
CA PRO A 53 -9.12 13.38 -4.97
C PRO A 53 -8.61 14.82 -4.92
N GLN A 54 -9.12 15.64 -3.99
CA GLN A 54 -8.63 17.01 -3.86
C GLN A 54 -7.23 17.00 -3.22
N LYS A 55 -7.06 16.30 -2.10
CA LYS A 55 -5.75 16.19 -1.43
C LYS A 55 -4.71 15.48 -2.29
N ALA A 56 -5.12 14.44 -3.03
CA ALA A 56 -4.24 13.78 -3.98
C ALA A 56 -3.78 14.73 -5.10
N ARG A 57 -4.63 15.65 -5.57
CA ARG A 57 -4.18 16.69 -6.51
C ARG A 57 -3.22 17.67 -5.84
N GLU A 58 -3.58 18.22 -4.69
CA GLU A 58 -2.73 19.18 -3.98
C GLU A 58 -1.32 18.62 -3.73
N ASP A 59 -1.22 17.34 -3.36
CA ASP A 59 0.04 16.69 -3.00
C ASP A 59 0.86 16.20 -4.21
N PHE A 60 0.21 15.78 -5.31
CA PHE A 60 0.90 15.14 -6.44
C PHE A 60 0.89 15.97 -7.73
N GLN A 61 0.04 16.99 -7.87
CA GLN A 61 -0.13 17.73 -9.13
C GLN A 61 1.14 18.50 -9.52
N ALA A 62 1.89 19.07 -8.58
CA ALA A 62 3.13 19.77 -8.92
C ALA A 62 4.14 18.84 -9.63
N THR A 63 4.25 17.60 -9.17
CA THR A 63 5.17 16.59 -9.72
C THR A 63 4.62 15.89 -10.94
N TYR A 64 3.30 15.65 -10.99
CA TYR A 64 2.65 14.78 -11.97
C TYR A 64 1.60 15.47 -12.85
N ALA A 65 1.61 16.80 -12.92
CA ALA A 65 0.70 17.57 -13.77
C ALA A 65 0.74 17.04 -15.22
N PRO A 66 -0.40 17.03 -15.93
CA PRO A 66 -0.45 16.59 -17.33
C PRO A 66 0.53 17.35 -18.24
N GLU A 67 0.80 18.60 -17.89
CA GLU A 67 1.72 19.50 -18.60
C GLU A 67 3.19 19.16 -18.36
N ASN A 68 3.50 18.49 -17.23
CA ASN A 68 4.86 18.22 -16.76
C ASN A 68 5.39 16.84 -17.13
N LEU A 69 4.58 15.94 -17.73
CA LEU A 69 5.01 14.57 -17.93
C LEU A 69 4.73 13.96 -19.32
N PRO A 70 5.79 13.54 -20.04
CA PRO A 70 5.68 12.48 -21.02
C PRO A 70 5.55 11.15 -20.28
N LYS A 71 4.36 10.55 -20.25
CA LYS A 71 4.10 9.11 -19.94
C LYS A 71 4.63 8.54 -18.61
N ALA A 72 5.22 9.31 -17.68
CA ALA A 72 5.77 8.74 -16.46
C ALA A 72 4.65 8.26 -15.53
N ARG A 73 4.76 7.00 -15.09
CA ARG A 73 3.81 6.37 -14.18
C ARG A 73 3.78 7.12 -12.86
N VAL A 74 2.59 7.49 -12.38
CA VAL A 74 2.40 8.06 -11.05
C VAL A 74 3.02 7.13 -10.00
N MET A 75 3.82 7.69 -9.10
CA MET A 75 4.46 6.95 -8.01
C MET A 75 4.51 7.77 -6.73
N ASP A 76 3.99 7.22 -5.65
CA ASP A 76 4.17 7.76 -4.29
C ASP A 76 5.35 7.04 -3.63
N THR A 77 6.52 7.67 -3.71
CA THR A 77 7.78 7.13 -3.16
C THR A 77 7.74 7.03 -1.64
N VAL A 78 6.97 7.90 -0.96
CA VAL A 78 6.78 7.86 0.49
C VAL A 78 6.00 6.61 0.86
N MET A 79 4.82 6.41 0.24
CA MET A 79 4.02 5.20 0.48
C MET A 79 4.78 3.92 0.11
N GLU A 80 5.53 3.94 -1.00
CA GLU A 80 6.34 2.79 -1.42
C GLU A 80 7.39 2.42 -0.36
N SER A 81 8.12 3.42 0.15
CA SER A 81 9.15 3.24 1.19
C SER A 81 8.55 2.67 2.48
N LEU A 82 7.40 3.20 2.91
CA LEU A 82 6.68 2.72 4.09
C LEU A 82 6.28 1.25 3.94
N ILE A 83 5.69 0.89 2.80
CA ILE A 83 5.23 -0.48 2.52
C ILE A 83 6.40 -1.45 2.42
N LYS A 84 7.49 -1.07 1.73
CA LYS A 84 8.73 -1.86 1.66
C LYS A 84 9.30 -2.12 3.05
N THR A 85 9.37 -1.07 3.87
CA THR A 85 9.88 -1.16 5.24
C THR A 85 9.01 -2.08 6.10
N GLN A 86 7.68 -1.97 6.05
CA GLN A 86 6.81 -2.87 6.80
C GLN A 86 6.91 -4.32 6.31
N CYS A 87 6.96 -4.55 4.99
CA CYS A 87 7.13 -5.90 4.46
C CYS A 87 8.45 -6.55 4.92
N ARG A 88 9.53 -5.76 5.03
CA ARG A 88 10.81 -6.24 5.58
C ARG A 88 10.66 -6.67 7.04
N ARG A 89 9.99 -5.87 7.88
CA ARG A 89 9.73 -6.22 9.29
C ARG A 89 8.90 -7.49 9.43
N LEU A 90 7.85 -7.64 8.62
CA LEU A 90 7.06 -8.87 8.56
C LEU A 90 7.90 -10.09 8.15
N SER A 91 8.86 -9.88 7.25
CA SER A 91 9.81 -10.94 6.87
C SER A 91 10.76 -11.29 8.01
N ASP A 92 11.16 -10.33 8.84
CA ASP A 92 12.00 -10.58 10.01
C ASP A 92 11.28 -11.46 11.04
N TYR A 93 9.98 -11.28 11.25
CA TYR A 93 9.18 -12.18 12.10
C TYR A 93 9.01 -13.59 11.52
N ALA A 94 9.09 -13.75 10.20
CA ALA A 94 8.97 -15.03 9.52
C ALA A 94 10.29 -15.83 9.43
N LYS A 95 11.40 -15.32 10.00
CA LYS A 95 12.71 -15.98 10.01
C LYS A 95 12.84 -17.02 11.13
N GLY A 96 13.90 -17.84 11.04
CA GLY A 96 14.27 -18.79 12.08
C GLY A 96 13.27 -19.93 12.26
N ASN A 97 12.94 -20.23 13.51
CA ASN A 97 12.10 -21.36 13.93
C ASN A 97 10.58 -21.10 13.78
N ALA A 98 10.19 -20.02 13.08
CA ALA A 98 8.78 -19.77 12.78
C ALA A 98 8.14 -20.97 12.06
N THR A 99 6.99 -21.38 12.57
CA THR A 99 6.19 -22.47 12.01
C THR A 99 5.72 -22.13 10.59
N PRO A 100 5.37 -23.13 9.76
CA PRO A 100 4.78 -22.87 8.44
C PRO A 100 3.54 -21.97 8.50
N ALA A 101 2.72 -22.10 9.54
CA ALA A 101 1.53 -21.28 9.73
C ALA A 101 1.88 -19.80 10.00
N GLU A 102 2.89 -19.53 10.82
CA GLU A 102 3.36 -18.16 11.08
C GLU A 102 3.98 -17.53 9.83
N LYS A 103 4.78 -18.29 9.09
CA LYS A 103 5.35 -17.83 7.80
C LYS A 103 4.25 -17.46 6.82
N LEU A 104 3.22 -18.29 6.70
CA LEU A 104 2.04 -17.99 5.87
C LEU A 104 1.30 -16.74 6.36
N TYR A 105 1.08 -16.61 7.66
CA TYR A 105 0.43 -15.44 8.26
C TYR A 105 1.14 -14.13 7.90
N PHE A 106 2.46 -14.05 8.10
CA PHE A 106 3.23 -12.85 7.76
C PHE A 106 3.30 -12.60 6.26
N SER A 107 3.38 -13.65 5.45
CA SER A 107 3.34 -13.54 3.98
C SER A 107 2.02 -12.92 3.49
N ARG A 108 0.87 -13.38 4.02
CA ARG A 108 -0.44 -12.81 3.67
C ARG A 108 -0.58 -11.34 4.02
N ARG A 109 0.01 -10.91 5.14
CA ARG A 109 0.04 -9.49 5.52
C ARG A 109 0.85 -8.65 4.54
N GLN A 110 2.00 -9.15 4.08
CA GLN A 110 2.79 -8.49 3.03
C GLN A 110 2.01 -8.35 1.72
N GLU A 111 1.29 -9.40 1.30
CA GLU A 111 0.43 -9.35 0.12
C GLU A 111 -0.65 -8.27 0.24
N CYS A 112 -1.29 -8.16 1.41
CA CYS A 112 -2.30 -7.13 1.67
C CYS A 112 -1.70 -5.72 1.59
N LEU A 113 -0.55 -5.48 2.21
CA LEU A 113 0.14 -4.18 2.14
C LEU A 113 0.53 -3.81 0.70
N LYS A 114 1.03 -4.78 -0.08
CA LYS A 114 1.34 -4.56 -1.51
C LYS A 114 0.09 -4.26 -2.32
N ALA A 115 -1.05 -4.86 -1.98
CA ALA A 115 -2.32 -4.57 -2.64
C ALA A 115 -2.82 -3.16 -2.31
N VAL A 116 -2.74 -2.74 -1.03
CA VAL A 116 -3.03 -1.36 -0.61
C VAL A 116 -2.19 -0.36 -1.40
N TYR A 117 -0.88 -0.62 -1.57
CA TYR A 117 -0.03 0.27 -2.37
C TYR A 117 -0.49 0.38 -3.82
N LYS A 118 -0.86 -0.74 -4.45
CA LYS A 118 -1.34 -0.73 -5.84
C LYS A 118 -2.62 0.09 -5.99
N GLU A 119 -3.57 -0.09 -5.08
CA GLU A 119 -4.83 0.66 -5.11
C GLU A 119 -4.61 2.15 -4.80
N HIS A 120 -3.71 2.47 -3.88
CA HIS A 120 -3.32 3.85 -3.57
C HIS A 120 -2.83 4.59 -4.82
N MET A 121 -1.98 3.92 -5.60
CA MET A 121 -1.50 4.50 -6.85
C MET A 121 -2.58 4.67 -7.90
N LEU A 122 -3.58 3.78 -7.92
CA LEU A 122 -4.74 3.90 -8.79
C LEU A 122 -5.58 5.13 -8.42
N HIS A 123 -5.87 5.33 -7.13
CA HIS A 123 -6.61 6.51 -6.69
C HIS A 123 -5.91 7.82 -7.07
N ILE A 124 -4.60 7.92 -6.90
CA ILE A 124 -3.84 9.12 -7.29
C ILE A 124 -3.89 9.31 -8.82
N SER A 125 -3.71 8.23 -9.58
CA SER A 125 -3.78 8.27 -11.06
C SER A 125 -5.17 8.68 -11.55
N GLN A 126 -6.24 8.31 -10.86
CA GLN A 126 -7.61 8.76 -11.14
C GLN A 126 -7.80 10.23 -10.79
N ALA A 127 -7.34 10.66 -9.62
CA ALA A 127 -7.42 12.06 -9.18
C ALA A 127 -6.74 13.01 -10.16
N LEU A 128 -5.58 12.63 -10.70
CA LEU A 128 -4.80 13.38 -11.69
C LEU A 128 -5.33 13.25 -13.13
N GLY A 129 -6.41 12.50 -13.37
CA GLY A 129 -7.01 12.33 -14.70
C GLY A 129 -6.24 11.41 -15.65
N GLN A 130 -5.24 10.67 -15.16
CA GLN A 130 -4.37 9.81 -15.98
C GLN A 130 -4.93 8.40 -16.23
N SER A 131 -6.01 8.01 -15.55
CA SER A 131 -6.58 6.65 -15.68
C SER A 131 -7.16 6.35 -17.07
N LYS A 132 -7.68 7.36 -17.78
CA LYS A 132 -8.22 7.21 -19.14
C LYS A 132 -7.13 7.02 -20.21
N ALA A 133 -5.90 7.46 -19.95
CA ALA A 133 -4.79 7.27 -20.88
C ALA A 133 -4.27 5.82 -20.87
N GLN A 134 -4.25 5.17 -19.70
CA GLN A 134 -3.84 3.77 -19.57
C GLN A 134 -4.88 2.77 -20.09
N GLU A 135 -6.18 3.08 -20.00
CA GLU A 135 -7.24 2.24 -20.58
C GLU A 135 -7.21 2.25 -22.11
N ARG A 136 -6.99 3.41 -22.75
CA ARG A 136 -6.86 3.51 -24.21
C ARG A 136 -5.62 2.78 -24.77
N ASP A 137 -4.50 2.79 -24.05
CA ASP A 137 -3.30 2.03 -24.45
C ASP A 137 -3.47 0.51 -24.26
N ARG A 138 -4.29 0.08 -23.29
CA ARG A 138 -4.67 -1.34 -23.13
C ARG A 138 -5.59 -1.83 -24.24
N ASP A 139 -6.60 -1.04 -24.63
CA ASP A 139 -7.48 -1.42 -25.74
C ASP A 139 -6.73 -1.48 -27.07
N ASN A 140 -5.79 -0.58 -27.33
CA ASN A 140 -4.98 -0.62 -28.55
C ASN A 140 -3.93 -1.75 -28.58
N SER A 141 -3.51 -2.28 -27.43
CA SER A 141 -2.56 -3.39 -27.36
C SER A 141 -3.21 -4.78 -27.44
N LEU A 142 -4.53 -4.87 -27.29
CA LEU A 142 -5.32 -6.08 -27.50
C LEU A 142 -5.87 -6.21 -28.93
N VAL A 143 -5.63 -5.21 -29.79
CA VAL A 143 -6.06 -5.15 -31.20
C VAL A 143 -4.87 -5.39 -32.17
N ARG A 144 -3.72 -5.86 -31.67
CA ARG A 144 -2.54 -6.19 -32.50
C ARG A 144 -2.13 -7.65 -32.38
#